data_AF-A0A1M4YZ95-F1
#
_entry.id   AF-A0A1M4YZ95-F1
#
_cell.length_a   1.000
_cell.length_b   1.000
_cell.length_c   1.000
_cell.angle_alpha   90.00
_cell.angle_beta   90.00
_cell.angle_gamma   90.00
#
_symmetry.space_group_name_H-M   'P 1'
#
loop_
_entity.id
_entity.type
_entity.pdbx_description
1 polymer ?
#
loop_
_entity_poly.entity_id
_entity_poly.type
_entity_poly.pdbx_seq_one_letter_code
_entity_poly.pdbx_strand_id
1 'polypeptide(L)'
;MFDFPDFHKIGVAEFGNHENRCHHLDCTETYDGLDPTVWDQSSNVEAAGRLKGKLPLVHGGLDDNVSPHQTLRLVDRIIAHDKDFDLLIIPGAEHAYLGFEHYVARRRWDYLVRGLMGIEPPEGRLTPAPTGTEMIAEFMMT
;
A
#
# COMPACT_ATOMS: atom_id res chain seq x y z
N MET A 1 -7.34 8.66 8.99
CA MET A 1 -8.08 8.62 7.73
C MET A 1 -9.27 7.68 7.83
N PHE A 2 -9.09 6.42 8.25
CA PHE A 2 -10.21 5.54 8.62
C PHE A 2 -10.59 5.65 10.11
N ASP A 3 -9.70 5.30 11.05
CA ASP A 3 -10.04 5.32 12.49
C ASP A 3 -9.87 6.68 13.15
N PHE A 4 -8.89 7.45 12.68
CA PHE A 4 -8.67 8.84 13.08
C PHE A 4 -8.79 9.77 11.86
N PRO A 5 -10.00 9.89 11.27
CA PRO A 5 -10.24 10.63 10.01
C PRO A 5 -10.00 12.13 10.13
N ASP A 6 -10.21 12.70 11.32
CA ASP A 6 -10.09 14.14 11.53
C ASP A 6 -8.68 14.59 11.88
N PHE A 7 -7.77 13.66 12.21
CA PHE A 7 -6.36 13.95 12.47
C PHE A 7 -5.50 13.75 11.21
N HIS A 8 -5.52 12.56 10.61
CA HIS A 8 -4.67 12.25 9.45
C HIS A 8 -5.31 12.75 8.15
N LYS A 9 -4.65 13.70 7.48
CA LYS A 9 -5.15 14.34 6.25
C LYS A 9 -4.61 13.70 4.97
N ILE A 10 -3.43 13.12 5.04
CA ILE A 10 -2.75 12.46 3.93
C ILE A 10 -1.98 11.26 4.46
N GLY A 11 -1.95 10.18 3.68
CA GLY A 11 -1.15 8.99 3.95
C GLY A 11 -0.63 8.41 2.64
N VAL A 12 0.13 7.32 2.72
CA VAL A 12 0.52 6.47 1.59
C VAL A 12 0.46 5.03 2.07
N ALA A 13 -0.22 4.15 1.32
CA ALA A 13 -0.25 2.72 1.60
C ALA A 13 0.38 1.98 0.41
N GLU A 14 1.42 1.21 0.68
CA GLU A 14 2.14 0.38 -0.28
C GLU A 14 2.01 -1.08 0.16
N PHE A 15 1.81 -2.01 -0.79
CA PHE A 15 1.77 -3.48 -0.57
C PHE A 15 0.93 -3.90 0.66
N GLY A 16 -0.19 -3.21 0.89
CA GLY A 16 -0.93 -3.28 2.14
C GLY A 16 -1.79 -4.54 2.28
N ASN A 17 -1.66 -5.24 3.41
CA ASN A 17 -2.69 -6.16 3.87
C ASN A 17 -3.86 -5.31 4.41
N HIS A 18 -5.04 -5.46 3.82
CA HIS A 18 -6.24 -4.70 4.17
C HIS A 18 -7.35 -5.58 4.73
N GLU A 19 -7.18 -6.89 4.66
CA GLU A 19 -8.16 -7.88 4.98
C GLU A 19 -7.49 -9.21 5.35
N ASN A 20 -7.34 -9.44 6.67
CA ASN A 20 -6.72 -10.64 7.21
C ASN A 20 -7.46 -11.93 6.82
N ARG A 21 -8.79 -11.87 6.62
CA ARG A 21 -9.60 -13.03 6.16
C ARG A 21 -9.19 -13.54 4.77
N CYS A 22 -8.43 -12.75 4.02
CA CYS A 22 -7.93 -13.07 2.68
C CYS A 22 -6.39 -13.07 2.61
N HIS A 23 -5.69 -13.04 3.74
CA HIS A 23 -4.23 -13.05 3.83
C HIS A 23 -3.72 -14.43 4.29
N HIS A 24 -2.39 -14.55 4.43
CA HIS A 24 -1.71 -15.68 5.02
C HIS A 24 -2.28 -16.00 6.42
N LEU A 25 -2.96 -17.15 6.52
CA LEU A 25 -3.62 -17.60 7.75
C LEU A 25 -2.61 -17.88 8.86
N ASP A 26 -1.43 -18.38 8.53
CA ASP A 26 -0.36 -18.64 9.49
C ASP A 26 0.05 -17.37 10.24
N CYS A 27 0.22 -16.23 9.55
CA CYS A 27 0.46 -14.96 10.22
C CYS A 27 -0.76 -14.48 11.01
N THR A 28 -1.93 -14.49 10.36
CA THR A 28 -3.17 -13.99 10.98
C THR A 28 -3.51 -14.74 12.28
N GLU A 29 -3.49 -16.08 12.25
CA GLU A 29 -3.83 -16.91 13.40
C GLU A 29 -2.76 -16.84 14.51
N THR A 30 -1.48 -16.70 14.12
CA THR A 30 -0.38 -16.59 15.09
C THR A 30 -0.47 -15.30 15.91
N TYR A 31 -0.82 -14.17 15.28
CA TYR A 31 -0.79 -12.87 15.93
C TYR A 31 -2.18 -12.41 16.44
N ASP A 32 -3.24 -12.63 15.67
CA ASP A 32 -4.60 -12.18 16.00
C ASP A 32 -5.48 -13.30 16.56
N GLY A 33 -5.02 -14.55 16.54
CA GLY A 33 -5.78 -15.71 16.97
C GLY A 33 -6.87 -16.11 15.96
N LEU A 34 -7.75 -17.03 16.39
CA LEU A 34 -8.79 -17.64 15.56
C LEU A 34 -10.15 -16.91 15.62
N ASP A 35 -10.25 -15.80 16.36
CA ASP A 35 -11.51 -15.09 16.54
C ASP A 35 -11.77 -14.13 15.35
N PRO A 36 -12.78 -14.41 14.49
CA PRO A 36 -13.03 -13.59 13.32
C PRO A 36 -13.44 -12.15 13.66
N THR A 37 -13.96 -11.92 14.87
CA THR A 37 -14.35 -10.57 15.31
C THR A 37 -13.14 -9.66 15.52
N VAL A 38 -11.97 -10.24 15.81
CA VAL A 38 -10.69 -9.50 15.90
C VAL A 38 -10.24 -9.11 14.49
N TRP A 39 -10.37 -10.02 13.52
CA TRP A 39 -10.02 -9.75 12.12
C TRP A 39 -10.92 -8.68 11.49
N ASP A 40 -12.21 -8.65 11.85
CA ASP A 40 -13.15 -7.62 11.40
C ASP A 40 -12.75 -6.24 11.92
N GLN A 41 -12.22 -6.15 13.15
CA GLN A 41 -11.80 -4.89 13.76
C GLN A 41 -10.55 -4.30 13.10
N SER A 42 -9.67 -5.14 12.55
CA SER A 42 -8.46 -4.71 11.82
C SER A 42 -8.66 -4.56 10.32
N SER A 43 -9.87 -4.83 9.80
CA SER A 43 -10.15 -4.75 8.37
C SER A 43 -10.35 -3.31 7.89
N ASN A 44 -9.47 -2.86 6.99
CA ASN A 44 -9.64 -1.59 6.29
C ASN A 44 -10.85 -1.63 5.33
N VAL A 45 -11.21 -2.82 4.83
CA VAL A 45 -12.36 -3.05 3.95
C VAL A 45 -13.65 -2.72 4.69
N GLU A 46 -13.79 -3.18 5.95
CA GLU A 46 -14.94 -2.81 6.80
C GLU A 46 -14.89 -1.34 7.24
N ALA A 47 -13.69 -0.76 7.34
CA ALA A 47 -13.50 0.64 7.70
C ALA A 47 -13.68 1.63 6.54
N ALA A 48 -13.84 1.17 5.29
CA ALA A 48 -13.76 1.99 4.07
C ALA A 48 -14.67 3.23 4.10
N GLY A 49 -15.89 3.09 4.61
CA GLY A 49 -16.85 4.18 4.74
C GLY A 49 -16.41 5.32 5.67
N ARG A 50 -15.39 5.10 6.51
CA ARG A 50 -14.81 6.12 7.38
C ARG A 50 -13.71 6.95 6.70
N LEU A 51 -13.26 6.59 5.50
CA LEU A 51 -12.18 7.29 4.79
C LEU A 51 -12.47 8.80 4.69
N LYS A 52 -11.56 9.60 5.25
CA LYS A 52 -11.41 11.04 5.03
C LYS A 52 -9.95 11.40 4.83
N GLY A 53 -9.67 12.26 3.84
CA GLY A 53 -8.32 12.69 3.49
C GLY A 53 -7.88 12.13 2.14
N LYS A 54 -6.57 12.14 1.90
CA LYS A 54 -5.93 11.73 0.64
C LYS A 54 -5.09 10.48 0.84
N LEU A 55 -5.46 9.37 0.19
CA LEU A 55 -4.80 8.07 0.31
C LEU A 55 -4.48 7.49 -1.09
N PRO A 56 -3.22 7.52 -1.53
CA PRO A 56 -2.76 6.71 -2.63
C PRO A 56 -2.50 5.29 -2.14
N LEU A 57 -3.12 4.35 -2.84
CA LEU A 57 -2.90 2.92 -2.72
C LEU A 57 -1.91 2.51 -3.82
N VAL A 58 -0.80 1.88 -3.45
CA VAL A 58 0.23 1.43 -4.38
C VAL A 58 0.42 -0.08 -4.22
N HIS A 59 0.38 -0.83 -5.32
CA HIS A 59 0.51 -2.29 -5.26
C HIS A 59 1.28 -2.87 -6.46
N GLY A 60 1.97 -3.98 -6.23
CA GLY A 60 2.63 -4.76 -7.27
C GLY A 60 1.62 -5.63 -8.00
N GLY A 61 1.65 -5.63 -9.33
CA GLY A 61 0.72 -6.43 -10.13
C GLY A 61 0.99 -7.94 -10.06
N LEU A 62 2.21 -8.32 -9.68
CA LEU A 62 2.67 -9.71 -9.54
C LEU A 62 3.05 -10.04 -8.08
N ASP A 63 2.55 -9.27 -7.11
CA ASP A 63 2.76 -9.54 -5.69
C ASP A 63 2.05 -10.84 -5.28
N ASP A 64 2.86 -11.82 -4.88
CA ASP A 64 2.43 -13.16 -4.47
C ASP A 64 2.38 -13.35 -2.94
N ASN A 65 2.91 -12.40 -2.17
CA ASN A 65 2.87 -12.41 -0.70
C ASN A 65 1.61 -11.69 -0.19
N VAL A 66 1.34 -10.49 -0.70
CA VAL A 66 0.11 -9.75 -0.44
C VAL A 66 -0.56 -9.52 -1.78
N SER A 67 -1.42 -10.45 -2.19
CA SER A 67 -2.07 -10.38 -3.50
C SER A 67 -2.72 -9.01 -3.76
N PRO A 68 -2.57 -8.40 -4.95
CA PRO A 68 -3.19 -7.11 -5.28
C PRO A 68 -4.72 -7.14 -5.17
N HIS A 69 -5.34 -8.32 -5.13
CA HIS A 69 -6.75 -8.47 -4.76
C HIS A 69 -7.11 -7.79 -3.43
N GLN A 70 -6.19 -7.77 -2.44
CA GLN A 70 -6.37 -7.07 -1.16
C GLN A 70 -6.67 -5.57 -1.35
N THR A 71 -5.84 -4.90 -2.15
CA THR A 71 -6.03 -3.48 -2.50
C THR A 71 -7.31 -3.27 -3.33
N LEU A 72 -7.59 -4.15 -4.29
CA LEU A 72 -8.79 -4.04 -5.11
C LEU A 72 -10.09 -4.19 -4.31
N ARG A 73 -10.12 -5.03 -3.26
CA ARG A 73 -11.27 -5.14 -2.34
C ARG A 73 -11.51 -3.87 -1.55
N LEU A 74 -10.44 -3.24 -1.06
CA LEU A 74 -10.57 -1.95 -0.38
C LEU A 74 -11.10 -0.88 -1.33
N VAL A 75 -10.56 -0.81 -2.55
CA VAL A 75 -11.02 0.10 -3.60
C VAL A 75 -12.51 -0.10 -3.91
N ASP A 76 -12.96 -1.34 -4.10
CA ASP A 76 -14.38 -1.66 -4.33
C ASP A 76 -15.27 -1.11 -3.22
N ARG A 77 -14.87 -1.27 -1.94
CA ARG A 77 -15.63 -0.71 -0.81
C ARG A 77 -15.58 0.81 -0.74
N ILE A 78 -14.45 1.43 -1.06
CA ILE A 78 -14.33 2.89 -1.13
C ILE A 78 -15.31 3.44 -2.19
N ILE A 79 -15.36 2.79 -3.37
CA ILE A 79 -16.31 3.13 -4.44
C ILE A 79 -17.76 2.95 -3.97
N ALA A 80 -18.08 1.84 -3.29
CA ALA A 80 -19.43 1.59 -2.77
C ALA A 80 -19.91 2.65 -1.77
N HIS A 81 -18.98 3.37 -1.14
CA HIS A 81 -19.26 4.49 -0.24
C HIS A 81 -19.17 5.88 -0.91
N ASP A 82 -19.01 5.94 -2.23
CA ASP A 82 -18.90 7.18 -3.03
C ASP A 82 -17.77 8.09 -2.53
N LYS A 83 -16.57 7.52 -2.38
CA LYS A 83 -15.38 8.23 -1.91
C LYS A 83 -14.26 8.21 -2.93
N ASP A 84 -13.48 9.28 -2.92
CA ASP A 84 -12.29 9.42 -3.75
C ASP A 84 -11.11 8.62 -3.21
N PHE A 85 -10.30 8.10 -4.14
CA PHE A 85 -9.02 7.44 -3.86
C PHE A 85 -8.07 7.62 -5.05
N ASP A 86 -6.79 7.43 -4.79
CA ASP A 86 -5.77 7.33 -5.83
C ASP A 86 -5.23 5.89 -5.83
N LEU A 87 -5.07 5.29 -7.01
CA LEU A 87 -4.53 3.93 -7.15
C LEU A 87 -3.38 3.90 -8.16
N LEU A 88 -2.31 3.20 -7.80
CA LEU A 88 -1.19 2.91 -8.66
C LEU A 88 -0.84 1.41 -8.58
N ILE A 89 -1.17 0.67 -9.63
CA ILE A 89 -0.70 -0.70 -9.81
C ILE A 89 0.55 -0.69 -10.68
N ILE A 90 1.62 -1.34 -10.21
CA ILE A 90 2.87 -1.54 -10.96
C ILE A 90 2.84 -2.93 -11.60
N PRO A 91 2.44 -3.07 -12.87
CA PRO A 91 1.96 -4.36 -13.39
C PRO A 91 2.96 -5.51 -13.31
N GLY A 92 4.26 -5.23 -13.47
CA GLY A 92 5.33 -6.23 -13.47
C GLY A 92 6.11 -6.34 -12.15
N ALA A 93 5.69 -5.62 -11.11
CA ALA A 93 6.41 -5.62 -9.84
C ALA A 93 5.87 -6.71 -8.89
N GLU A 94 6.79 -7.38 -8.20
CA GLU A 94 6.54 -8.24 -7.06
C GLU A 94 6.41 -7.42 -5.75
N HIS A 95 6.29 -8.09 -4.61
CA HIS A 95 6.01 -7.51 -3.29
C HIS A 95 6.96 -6.36 -2.89
N ALA A 96 8.26 -6.50 -3.14
CA ALA A 96 9.30 -5.53 -2.77
C ALA A 96 9.57 -4.47 -3.85
N TYR A 97 8.85 -4.51 -4.99
CA TYR A 97 9.04 -3.61 -6.12
C TYR A 97 10.46 -3.62 -6.72
N LEU A 98 11.16 -4.75 -6.68
CA LEU A 98 12.53 -4.84 -7.20
C LEU A 98 12.63 -4.35 -8.65
N GLY A 99 13.50 -3.36 -8.89
CA GLY A 99 13.67 -2.67 -10.18
C GLY A 99 12.69 -1.52 -10.45
N PHE A 100 11.66 -1.34 -9.62
CA PHE A 100 10.64 -0.29 -9.73
C PHE A 100 10.63 0.70 -8.55
N GLU A 101 11.50 0.50 -7.56
CA GLU A 101 11.57 1.26 -6.31
C GLU A 101 11.77 2.75 -6.57
N HIS A 102 12.61 3.11 -7.54
CA HIS A 102 12.83 4.49 -7.97
C HIS A 102 11.54 5.18 -8.40
N TYR A 103 10.65 4.47 -9.10
CA TYR A 103 9.38 5.01 -9.56
C TYR A 103 8.40 5.13 -8.39
N VAL A 104 8.27 4.08 -7.58
CA VAL A 104 7.36 4.05 -6.41
C VAL A 104 7.75 5.12 -5.40
N ALA A 105 9.04 5.19 -5.03
CA ALA A 105 9.56 6.18 -4.09
C ALA A 105 9.29 7.61 -4.58
N ARG A 106 9.53 7.90 -5.87
CA ARG A 106 9.20 9.21 -6.44
C ARG A 106 7.69 9.48 -6.35
N ARG A 107 6.83 8.53 -6.71
CA ARG A 107 5.36 8.72 -6.63
C ARG A 107 4.89 8.98 -5.20
N ARG A 108 5.41 8.23 -4.22
CA ARG A 108 5.14 8.45 -2.78
C ARG A 108 5.53 9.86 -2.35
N TRP A 109 6.77 10.26 -2.62
CA TRP A 109 7.28 11.57 -2.20
C TRP A 109 6.59 12.72 -2.91
N ASP A 110 6.35 12.59 -4.22
CA ASP A 110 5.61 13.57 -5.01
C ASP A 110 4.20 13.82 -4.42
N TYR A 111 3.54 12.75 -3.96
CA TYR A 111 2.21 12.84 -3.35
C TYR A 111 2.25 13.57 -2.01
N LEU A 112 3.21 13.20 -1.15
CA LEU A 112 3.40 13.82 0.16
C LEU A 112 3.80 15.29 0.05
N VAL A 113 4.71 15.65 -0.86
CA VAL A 113 5.12 17.04 -1.08
C VAL A 113 3.92 17.89 -1.51
N ARG A 114 3.13 17.44 -2.48
CA ARG A 114 1.92 18.17 -2.88
C ARG A 114 0.92 18.33 -1.75
N GLY A 115 0.68 17.28 -0.98
CA GLY A 115 -0.38 17.30 0.03
C GLY A 115 0.01 17.92 1.38
N LEU A 116 1.26 17.78 1.82
CA LEU A 116 1.75 18.33 3.08
C LEU A 116 2.34 19.73 2.93
N MET A 117 3.08 19.98 1.85
CA MET A 117 3.78 21.24 1.64
C MET A 117 3.03 22.19 0.70
N GLY A 118 2.07 21.69 -0.09
CA GLY A 118 1.28 22.52 -1.01
C GLY A 118 2.08 23.08 -2.18
N ILE A 119 3.22 22.45 -2.51
CA ILE A 119 4.10 22.85 -3.62
C ILE A 119 4.21 21.73 -4.65
N GLU A 120 4.61 22.09 -5.87
CA GLU A 120 4.95 21.09 -6.87
C GLU A 120 6.29 20.41 -6.55
N PRO A 121 6.37 19.06 -6.63
CA PRO A 121 7.61 18.34 -6.43
C PRO A 121 8.66 18.67 -7.51
N PRO A 122 9.97 18.51 -7.21
CA PRO A 122 11.02 18.69 -8.22
C PRO A 122 10.81 17.79 -9.44
N GLU A 123 11.17 18.29 -10.63
CA GLU A 123 11.00 17.53 -11.89
C GLU A 123 11.94 16.31 -12.02
N GLY A 124 12.93 16.19 -11.13
CA GLY A 124 13.95 15.15 -11.15
C GLY A 124 13.36 13.73 -11.08
N ARG A 125 13.89 12.84 -11.92
CA ARG A 125 13.58 11.40 -11.86
C ARG A 125 14.66 10.69 -11.07
N LEU A 126 14.24 9.86 -10.11
CA LEU A 126 15.14 8.93 -9.45
C LEU A 126 15.58 7.88 -10.47
N THR A 127 16.87 7.55 -10.45
CA THR A 127 17.42 6.46 -11.26
C THR A 127 17.13 5.11 -10.60
N PRO A 128 16.81 4.06 -11.38
CA PRO A 128 16.72 2.70 -10.84
C PRO A 128 17.98 2.33 -10.06
N ALA A 129 17.82 1.63 -8.94
CA ALA A 129 18.96 1.02 -8.26
C ALA A 129 19.60 -0.01 -9.19
N PRO A 130 20.93 -0.20 -9.16
CA PRO A 130 21.58 -1.23 -9.98
C PRO A 130 21.12 -2.63 -9.54
N THR A 131 20.29 -3.30 -10.32
CA THR A 131 19.80 -4.67 -10.03
C THR A 131 20.79 -5.76 -10.49
N GLY A 132 22.09 -5.56 -10.22
CA GLY A 132 23.12 -6.54 -10.56
C GLY A 132 23.05 -7.75 -9.62
N THR A 133 23.37 -8.94 -10.14
CA THR A 133 23.40 -10.20 -9.37
C THR A 133 24.25 -10.10 -8.11
N GLU A 134 25.34 -9.34 -8.15
CA GLU A 134 26.24 -9.09 -7.03
C GLU A 134 25.56 -8.31 -5.89
N MET A 135 24.71 -7.34 -6.22
CA MET A 135 24.00 -6.50 -5.25
C MET A 135 22.84 -7.27 -4.59
N ILE A 136 22.15 -8.11 -5.37
CA ILE A 136 21.14 -9.04 -4.84
C ILE A 136 21.80 -10.07 -3.92
N ALA A 137 22.96 -10.61 -4.31
CA ALA A 137 23.71 -11.55 -3.48
C ALA A 137 24.17 -10.91 -2.17
N GLU A 138 24.64 -9.68 -2.20
CA GLU A 138 25.01 -8.93 -0.99
C GLU A 138 23.81 -8.72 -0.07
N PHE A 139 22.65 -8.35 -0.61
CA PHE A 139 21.42 -8.16 0.16
C PHE A 139 20.86 -9.46 0.77
N MET A 140 21.02 -10.61 0.09
CA MET A 140 20.53 -11.91 0.57
C MET A 140 21.49 -12.62 1.56
N MET A 141 22.73 -12.15 1.69
CA MET A 141 23.75 -12.74 2.58
C MET A 141 23.90 -12.03 3.93
N THR A 142 23.14 -10.97 4.18
CA THR A 142 23.09 -10.21 5.45
C THR A 142 21.78 -10.40 6.16
#